data_AF-A0A9D7MFX1-F1
#
_entry.id   AF-A0A9D7MFX1-F1
#
_cell.length_a   1.000
_cell.length_b   1.000
_cell.length_c   1.000
_cell.angle_alpha   90.00
_cell.angle_beta   90.00
_cell.angle_gamma   90.00
#
_symmetry.space_group_name_H-M   'P 1'
#
loop_
_entity.id
_entity.type
_entity.pdbx_description
1 polymer ?
#
loop_
_entity_poly.entity_id
_entity_poly.type
_entity_poly.pdbx_seq_one_letter_code
_entity_poly.pdbx_strand_id
1 'polypeptide(L)'
;MLDRTGMLAAAVVQADTATFELAGNRTETQLSEAVKSEEIQAYVVIPSNVLDSGRITMFSRGGSGIAFESSVQGSIEPLIVKARLQKVGTDTAVIGLVERGIEVVSLKVTDKGIEADSSQASAMVGYAAGFMIYMLIFLYGTMVMRGVVEEKSQSDH
;
A
#
# COMPACT_ATOMS: atom_id res chain seq x y z
N MET A 1 5.22 9.47 -5.56
CA MET A 1 4.41 10.67 -5.30
C MET A 1 5.07 11.89 -5.91
N LEU A 2 4.32 12.69 -6.65
CA LEU A 2 4.77 13.96 -7.21
C LEU A 2 4.18 15.11 -6.38
N ASP A 3 5.04 15.89 -5.73
CA ASP A 3 4.62 16.93 -4.80
C ASP A 3 5.00 18.32 -5.30
N ARG A 4 3.97 19.15 -5.53
CA ARG A 4 4.12 20.55 -5.94
C ARG A 4 4.13 21.53 -4.76
N THR A 5 3.98 21.05 -3.52
CA THR A 5 4.14 21.84 -2.29
C THR A 5 5.56 21.83 -1.75
N GLY A 6 6.32 20.77 -2.07
CA GLY A 6 7.72 20.59 -1.65
C GLY A 6 7.92 20.13 -0.21
N MET A 7 6.86 19.85 0.55
CA MET A 7 6.96 19.49 1.97
C MET A 7 6.13 18.26 2.37
N LEU A 8 5.08 17.93 1.60
CA LEU A 8 4.08 16.94 2.02
C LEU A 8 4.45 15.52 1.61
N ALA A 9 4.97 15.30 0.41
CA ALA A 9 5.27 13.92 -0.01
C ALA A 9 6.39 13.29 0.82
N ALA A 10 7.35 14.08 1.30
CA ALA A 10 8.39 13.56 2.19
C ALA A 10 7.80 13.07 3.53
N ALA A 11 6.82 13.78 4.07
CA ALA A 11 6.11 13.38 5.29
C ALA A 11 5.25 12.12 5.06
N VAL A 12 4.56 12.02 3.90
CA VAL A 12 3.77 10.83 3.54
C VAL A 12 4.67 9.61 3.40
N VAL A 13 5.77 9.72 2.67
CA VAL A 13 6.71 8.61 2.45
C VAL A 13 7.37 8.17 3.75
N GLN A 14 7.71 9.10 4.66
CA GLN A 14 8.25 8.73 5.97
C GLN A 14 7.22 8.03 6.87
N ALA A 15 5.94 8.40 6.75
CA ALA A 15 4.87 7.77 7.53
C ALA A 15 4.60 6.33 7.07
N ASP A 16 4.77 6.04 5.78
CA ASP A 16 4.59 4.70 5.22
C ASP A 16 5.53 4.46 4.02
N THR A 17 6.75 4.03 4.33
CA THR A 17 7.78 3.73 3.33
C THR A 17 7.51 2.43 2.58
N ALA A 18 6.60 1.58 3.07
CA ALA A 18 6.26 0.32 2.42
C ALA A 18 5.29 0.53 1.25
N THR A 19 4.43 1.54 1.36
CA THR A 19 3.40 1.85 0.35
C THR A 19 3.80 3.00 -0.57
N PHE A 20 4.56 3.99 -0.10
CA PHE A 20 4.86 5.21 -0.86
C PHE A 20 6.34 5.41 -1.14
N GLU A 21 6.63 5.88 -2.35
CA GLU A 21 7.95 6.35 -2.76
C GLU A 21 7.88 7.76 -3.36
N LEU A 22 8.96 8.54 -3.23
CA LEU A 22 9.07 9.85 -3.88
C LEU A 22 9.26 9.67 -5.40
N ALA A 23 8.63 10.52 -6.20
CA ALA A 23 8.84 10.50 -7.66
C ALA A 23 10.26 10.91 -8.07
N GLY A 24 11.00 11.57 -7.18
CA GLY A 24 12.33 12.12 -7.48
C GLY A 24 12.26 13.10 -8.65
N ASN A 25 13.10 12.88 -9.66
CA ASN A 25 13.16 13.71 -10.87
C ASN A 25 12.24 13.20 -12.00
N ARG A 26 11.39 12.19 -11.76
CA ARG A 26 10.50 11.65 -12.78
C ARG A 26 9.39 12.65 -13.09
N THR A 27 9.15 12.85 -14.38
CA THR A 27 8.03 13.62 -14.92
C THR A 27 6.72 12.82 -14.85
N GLU A 28 5.57 13.50 -14.93
CA GLU A 28 4.26 12.83 -15.02
C GLU A 28 4.17 11.86 -16.21
N THR A 29 4.82 12.18 -17.32
CA THR A 29 4.92 11.28 -18.47
C THR A 29 5.68 10.00 -18.11
N GLN A 30 6.84 10.12 -17.47
CA GLN A 30 7.63 8.95 -17.04
C GLN A 30 6.91 8.11 -15.97
N LEU A 31 6.15 8.74 -15.08
CA LEU A 31 5.34 8.04 -14.07
C LEU A 31 4.14 7.33 -14.73
N SER A 32 3.53 7.96 -15.73
CA SER A 32 2.44 7.35 -16.49
C SER A 32 2.91 6.13 -17.28
N GLU A 33 4.09 6.20 -17.90
CA GLU A 33 4.69 5.04 -18.55
C GLU A 33 5.03 3.92 -17.56
N ALA A 34 5.51 4.27 -16.36
CA ALA A 34 5.79 3.29 -15.30
C ALA A 34 4.53 2.56 -14.79
N VAL A 35 3.41 3.29 -14.70
CA VAL A 35 2.11 2.69 -14.40
C VAL A 35 1.68 1.74 -15.52
N LYS A 36 1.87 2.13 -16.80
CA LYS A 36 1.55 1.28 -17.95
C LYS A 36 2.42 0.03 -18.03
N SER A 37 3.71 0.16 -17.71
CA SER A 37 4.68 -0.95 -17.73
C SER A 37 4.65 -1.82 -16.47
N GLU A 38 3.70 -1.58 -15.56
CA GLU A 38 3.55 -2.32 -14.30
C GLU A 38 4.76 -2.22 -13.35
N GLU A 39 5.62 -1.21 -13.55
CA GLU A 39 6.71 -0.91 -12.61
C GLU A 39 6.14 -0.38 -11.29
N ILE A 40 5.08 0.41 -11.36
CA ILE A 40 4.36 0.95 -10.20
C ILE A 40 2.85 0.77 -10.37
N GLN A 41 2.13 0.61 -9.26
CA GLN A 41 0.68 0.41 -9.30
C GLN A 41 -0.08 1.70 -9.64
N ALA A 42 0.37 2.83 -9.10
CA ALA A 42 -0.22 4.15 -9.28
C ALA A 42 0.80 5.24 -8.95
N TYR A 43 0.53 6.48 -9.40
CA TYR A 43 1.18 7.67 -8.86
C TYR A 43 0.15 8.71 -8.41
N VAL A 44 0.52 9.47 -7.38
CA VAL A 44 -0.31 10.54 -6.82
C VAL A 44 0.37 11.88 -7.06
N VAL A 45 -0.42 12.87 -7.48
CA VAL A 45 -0.02 14.27 -7.64
C VAL A 45 -0.66 15.09 -6.53
N ILE A 46 0.19 15.75 -5.74
CA ILE A 46 -0.20 16.71 -4.70
C ILE A 46 -0.05 18.12 -5.29
N PRO A 47 -1.15 18.85 -5.56
CA PRO A 47 -1.07 20.20 -6.10
C PRO A 47 -0.59 21.20 -5.04
N SER A 48 -0.04 22.33 -5.47
CA SER A 48 0.49 23.36 -4.56
C SER A 48 -0.58 23.98 -3.65
N ASN A 49 -1.84 23.97 -4.08
CA ASN A 49 -2.98 24.48 -3.32
C ASN A 49 -3.72 23.39 -2.52
N VAL A 50 -3.14 22.19 -2.33
CA VAL A 50 -3.82 21.08 -1.65
C VAL A 50 -4.34 21.45 -0.25
N LEU A 51 -3.64 22.33 0.47
CA LEU A 51 -4.06 22.77 1.80
C LEU A 51 -5.38 23.53 1.74
N ASP A 52 -5.68 24.22 0.65
CA ASP A 52 -6.93 24.95 0.48
C ASP A 52 -7.97 24.13 -0.30
N SER A 53 -7.54 23.37 -1.33
CA SER A 53 -8.42 22.61 -2.21
C SER A 53 -8.87 21.26 -1.63
N GLY A 54 -8.07 20.65 -0.75
CA GLY A 54 -8.30 19.32 -0.21
C GLY A 54 -8.28 18.20 -1.26
N ARG A 55 -7.79 18.47 -2.48
CA ARG A 55 -7.84 17.53 -3.59
C ARG A 55 -6.44 17.09 -4.00
N ILE A 56 -6.27 15.78 -4.11
CA ILE A 56 -5.14 15.11 -4.75
C ILE A 56 -5.64 14.37 -5.99
N THR A 57 -4.75 14.07 -6.92
CA THR A 57 -5.10 13.28 -8.12
C THR A 57 -4.27 12.02 -8.15
N MET A 58 -4.92 10.86 -8.27
CA MET A 58 -4.27 9.57 -8.42
C MET A 58 -4.44 9.08 -9.86
N PHE A 59 -3.36 8.54 -10.42
CA PHE A 59 -3.33 7.95 -11.74
C PHE A 59 -2.92 6.48 -11.61
N SER A 60 -3.76 5.59 -12.11
CA SER A 60 -3.55 4.14 -12.09
C SER A 60 -4.02 3.52 -13.42
N ARG A 61 -3.82 2.21 -13.60
CA ARG A 61 -4.33 1.48 -14.78
C ARG A 61 -5.85 1.24 -14.78
N GLY A 62 -6.57 1.74 -13.78
CA GLY A 62 -7.94 1.34 -13.50
C GLY A 62 -8.01 0.00 -12.75
N GLY A 63 -9.14 -0.27 -12.11
CA GLY A 63 -9.31 -1.49 -11.29
C GLY A 63 -8.59 -1.47 -9.94
N SER A 64 -8.04 -0.33 -9.52
CA SER A 64 -7.36 -0.17 -8.22
C SER A 64 -8.28 -0.50 -7.03
N GLY A 65 -9.59 -0.38 -7.22
CA GLY A 65 -10.59 -0.70 -6.21
C GLY A 65 -10.75 0.42 -5.17
N ILE A 66 -11.98 0.57 -4.66
CA ILE A 66 -12.35 1.58 -3.66
C ILE A 66 -11.46 1.47 -2.40
N ALA A 67 -11.06 0.25 -2.04
CA ALA A 67 -10.18 0.00 -0.90
C ALA A 67 -8.80 0.65 -1.05
N PHE A 68 -8.19 0.59 -2.24
CA PHE A 68 -6.87 1.19 -2.48
C PHE A 68 -6.96 2.72 -2.45
N GLU A 69 -7.96 3.29 -3.11
CA GLU A 69 -8.24 4.73 -3.06
C GLU A 69 -8.44 5.22 -1.62
N SER A 70 -9.23 4.48 -0.84
CA SER A 70 -9.49 4.80 0.57
C SER A 70 -8.23 4.70 1.42
N SER A 71 -7.38 3.70 1.17
CA SER A 71 -6.10 3.54 1.85
C SER A 71 -5.16 4.72 1.54
N VAL A 72 -5.04 5.10 0.27
CA VAL A 72 -4.22 6.26 -0.13
C VAL A 72 -4.74 7.55 0.49
N GLN A 73 -6.06 7.77 0.47
CA GLN A 73 -6.67 8.92 1.14
C GLN A 73 -6.37 8.90 2.64
N GLY A 74 -6.58 7.77 3.31
CA GLY A 74 -6.37 7.62 4.75
C GLY A 74 -4.93 7.86 5.20
N SER A 75 -3.94 7.56 4.36
CA SER A 75 -2.53 7.84 4.65
C SER A 75 -2.15 9.31 4.47
N ILE A 76 -2.81 10.03 3.55
CA ILE A 76 -2.46 11.41 3.20
C ILE A 76 -3.27 12.43 4.02
N GLU A 77 -4.54 12.15 4.28
CA GLU A 77 -5.48 13.05 4.94
C GLU A 77 -4.99 13.57 6.31
N PRO A 78 -4.48 12.73 7.24
CA PRO A 78 -3.99 13.20 8.53
C PRO A 78 -2.86 14.22 8.40
N LEU A 79 -1.98 14.06 7.41
CA LEU A 79 -0.86 14.96 7.16
C LEU A 79 -1.34 16.31 6.60
N ILE A 80 -2.36 16.31 5.74
CA ILE A 80 -3.00 17.54 5.26
C ILE A 80 -3.70 18.27 6.42
N VAL A 81 -4.42 17.55 7.28
CA VAL A 81 -5.08 18.12 8.46
C VAL A 81 -4.04 18.75 9.39
N LYS A 82 -2.95 18.04 9.71
CA LYS A 82 -1.84 18.57 10.52
C LYS A 82 -1.26 19.84 9.90
N ALA A 83 -0.95 19.83 8.60
CA ALA A 83 -0.37 20.98 7.91
C ALA A 83 -1.32 22.19 7.91
N ARG A 84 -2.63 21.98 7.77
CA ARG A 84 -3.64 23.05 7.90
C ARG A 84 -3.66 23.66 9.29
N LEU A 85 -3.65 22.82 10.34
CA LEU A 85 -3.65 23.30 11.73
C LEU A 85 -2.36 24.09 12.05
N GLN A 86 -1.22 23.62 11.55
CA GLN A 86 0.05 24.34 11.68
C GLN A 86 0.03 25.69 10.94
N LYS A 87 -0.53 25.72 9.72
CA LYS A 87 -0.63 26.95 8.90
C LYS A 87 -1.43 28.06 9.59
N VAL A 88 -2.46 27.71 10.37
CA VAL A 88 -3.29 28.69 11.10
C VAL A 88 -2.76 28.99 12.51
N GLY A 89 -1.62 28.42 12.91
CA GLY A 89 -0.99 28.69 14.21
C GLY A 89 -1.68 27.99 15.39
N THR A 90 -2.34 26.85 15.16
CA THR A 90 -2.96 26.06 16.23
C THR A 90 -1.92 25.56 17.23
N ASP A 91 -2.25 25.62 18.52
CA ASP A 91 -1.42 25.09 19.61
C ASP A 91 -1.08 23.60 19.38
N THR A 92 0.18 23.23 19.62
CA THR A 92 0.67 21.85 19.46
C THR A 92 -0.06 20.85 20.35
N ALA A 93 -0.55 21.28 21.53
CA ALA A 93 -1.37 20.45 22.39
C ALA A 93 -2.72 20.10 21.74
N VAL A 94 -3.32 21.07 21.03
CA VAL A 94 -4.58 20.87 20.29
C VAL A 94 -4.34 20.01 19.05
N ILE A 95 -3.24 20.23 18.32
CA ILE A 95 -2.86 19.36 17.21
C ILE A 95 -2.70 17.92 17.69
N GLY A 96 -1.98 17.69 18.78
CA GLY A 96 -1.81 16.35 19.35
C GLY A 96 -3.10 15.72 19.92
N LEU A 97 -4.14 16.50 20.18
CA LEU A 97 -5.48 15.98 20.50
C LEU A 97 -6.21 15.52 19.23
N VAL A 98 -6.10 16.26 18.12
CA VAL A 98 -6.72 15.90 16.83
C VAL A 98 -6.02 14.68 16.20
N GLU A 99 -4.71 14.57 16.36
CA GLU A 99 -3.92 13.44 15.83
C GLU A 99 -4.09 12.15 16.64
N ARG A 100 -4.65 12.21 17.85
CA ARG A 100 -4.94 11.01 18.63
C ARG A 100 -6.09 10.24 17.98
N GLY A 101 -5.71 9.26 17.17
CA GLY A 101 -6.64 8.29 16.60
C GLY A 101 -7.31 7.42 17.66
N ILE A 102 -8.21 6.56 17.18
CA ILE A 102 -8.89 5.56 18.00
C ILE A 102 -8.36 4.16 17.68
N GLU A 103 -8.24 3.33 18.71
CA GLU A 103 -7.93 1.91 18.55
C GLU A 103 -9.24 1.12 18.54
N VAL A 104 -9.46 0.32 17.49
CA VAL A 104 -10.59 -0.60 17.44
C VAL A 104 -10.15 -1.93 18.02
N VAL A 105 -10.65 -2.25 19.21
CA VAL A 105 -10.43 -3.54 19.85
C VAL A 105 -11.59 -4.48 19.46
N SER A 106 -11.30 -5.45 18.59
CA SER A 106 -12.29 -6.43 18.12
C SER A 106 -12.41 -7.61 19.10
N LEU A 107 -13.63 -7.83 19.58
CA LEU A 107 -13.98 -8.95 20.46
C LEU A 107 -15.00 -9.85 19.78
N LYS A 108 -14.79 -11.16 19.86
CA LYS A 108 -15.66 -12.19 19.31
C LYS A 108 -16.66 -12.64 20.36
N VAL A 109 -17.95 -12.58 20.02
CA VAL A 109 -19.02 -13.17 20.84
C VAL A 109 -19.16 -14.65 20.47
N THR A 110 -19.19 -15.51 21.49
CA THR A 110 -19.35 -16.97 21.36
C THR A 110 -20.44 -17.47 22.31
N ASP A 111 -20.91 -18.71 22.11
CA ASP A 111 -21.88 -19.36 23.00
C ASP A 111 -21.35 -19.53 24.45
N LYS A 112 -20.03 -19.45 24.65
CA LYS A 112 -19.36 -19.60 25.95
C LYS A 112 -18.93 -18.28 26.59
N GLY A 113 -19.11 -17.15 25.90
CA GLY A 113 -18.69 -15.82 26.37
C GLY A 113 -18.03 -14.95 25.30
N ILE A 114 -17.37 -13.88 25.75
CA ILE A 114 -16.65 -12.92 24.90
C ILE A 114 -15.16 -13.27 24.92
N GLU A 115 -14.57 -13.45 23.74
CA GLU A 115 -13.15 -13.77 23.56
C GLU A 115 -12.49 -12.74 22.63
N ALA A 116 -11.16 -12.66 22.62
CA ALA A 116 -10.44 -11.81 21.67
C ALA A 116 -10.64 -12.32 20.24
N ASP A 117 -10.93 -11.43 19.29
CA ASP A 117 -11.04 -11.83 17.89
C ASP A 117 -9.64 -11.98 17.25
N SER A 118 -9.21 -13.23 17.06
CA SER A 118 -7.95 -13.60 16.43
C SER A 118 -8.12 -14.08 14.97
N SER A 119 -9.26 -13.75 14.34
CA SER A 119 -9.59 -14.17 12.97
C SER A 119 -8.56 -13.72 11.93
N GLN A 120 -8.06 -12.49 12.01
CA GLN A 120 -7.03 -11.97 11.10
C GLN A 120 -5.72 -12.75 11.19
N ALA A 121 -5.24 -13.03 12.42
CA ALA A 121 -4.03 -13.81 12.64
C ALA A 121 -4.17 -15.24 12.09
N SER A 122 -5.33 -15.87 12.32
CA SER A 122 -5.63 -17.21 11.79
C SER A 122 -5.69 -17.23 10.26
N ALA A 123 -6.28 -16.21 9.63
CA ALA A 123 -6.33 -16.08 8.17
C ALA A 123 -4.93 -15.93 7.56
N MET A 124 -4.05 -15.14 8.18
CA MET A 124 -2.67 -14.97 7.73
C MET A 124 -1.88 -16.28 7.78
N VAL A 125 -2.06 -17.09 8.84
CA VAL A 125 -1.46 -18.42 8.93
C VAL A 125 -1.98 -19.34 7.83
N GLY A 126 -3.29 -19.34 7.58
CA GLY A 126 -3.89 -20.11 6.48
C GLY A 126 -3.35 -19.73 5.11
N TYR A 127 -3.19 -18.42 4.85
CA TYR A 127 -2.60 -17.91 3.62
C TYR A 127 -1.14 -18.36 3.47
N ALA A 128 -0.32 -18.22 4.51
CA ALA A 128 1.07 -18.67 4.50
C ALA A 128 1.20 -20.18 4.24
N ALA A 129 0.33 -21.00 4.85
CA ALA A 129 0.30 -22.44 4.61
C ALA A 129 -0.07 -22.77 3.15
N GLY A 130 -1.08 -22.11 2.59
CA GLY A 130 -1.47 -22.26 1.19
C GLY A 130 -0.36 -21.85 0.21
N PHE A 131 0.30 -20.72 0.48
CA PHE A 131 1.44 -20.24 -0.31
C PHE A 131 2.61 -21.23 -0.28
N MET A 132 2.91 -21.84 0.88
CA MET A 132 3.93 -22.90 0.98
C MET A 132 3.58 -24.12 0.13
N ILE A 133 2.33 -24.60 0.17
CA ILE A 133 1.89 -25.74 -0.66
C ILE A 133 2.04 -25.41 -2.14
N TYR A 134 1.65 -24.19 -2.55
CA TYR A 134 1.83 -23.73 -3.93
C TYR A 134 3.31 -23.74 -4.35
N MET A 135 4.22 -23.24 -3.50
CA MET A 135 5.67 -23.28 -3.75
C MET A 135 6.20 -24.71 -3.90
N LEU A 136 5.73 -25.65 -3.09
CA LEU A 136 6.12 -27.07 -3.21
C LEU A 136 5.68 -27.68 -4.55
N ILE A 137 4.43 -27.41 -4.97
CA ILE A 137 3.91 -27.88 -6.27
C ILE A 137 4.68 -27.25 -7.42
N PHE A 138 4.96 -25.95 -7.35
CA PHE A 138 5.74 -25.23 -8.36
C PHE A 138 7.15 -25.82 -8.51
N LEU A 139 7.87 -26.01 -7.39
CA LEU A 139 9.20 -26.62 -7.40
C LEU A 139 9.16 -28.05 -7.97
N TYR A 140 8.16 -28.85 -7.58
CA TYR A 140 7.97 -30.18 -8.15
C TYR A 140 7.75 -30.13 -9.66
N GLY A 141 6.92 -29.21 -10.15
CA GLY A 141 6.70 -28.98 -11.58
C GLY A 141 7.99 -28.62 -12.33
N THR A 142 8.84 -27.76 -11.74
CA THR A 142 10.14 -27.42 -12.33
C THR A 142 11.10 -28.62 -12.37
N MET A 143 11.08 -29.49 -11.35
CA MET A 143 11.90 -30.70 -11.30
C MET A 143 11.49 -31.72 -12.37
N VAL A 144 10.18 -31.94 -12.52
CA VAL A 144 9.64 -32.84 -13.56
C VAL A 144 9.96 -32.31 -14.97
N MET A 145 9.83 -31.00 -15.21
CA MET A 145 10.19 -30.41 -16.50
C MET A 145 11.67 -30.57 -16.83
N ARG A 146 12.57 -30.41 -15.84
CA ARG A 146 14.01 -30.65 -16.03
C ARG A 146 14.30 -32.12 -16.34
N GLY A 147 13.62 -33.06 -15.68
CA GLY A 147 13.74 -34.49 -15.95
C GLY A 147 13.35 -34.90 -17.37
N VAL A 148 12.26 -34.34 -17.92
CA VAL A 148 11.83 -34.61 -19.31
C VAL A 148 12.80 -34.00 -20.34
N VAL A 149 13.40 -32.85 -20.03
CA VAL A 149 14.40 -32.21 -20.91
C VAL A 149 15.69 -33.03 -20.96
N GLU A 150 16.14 -33.59 -19.83
CA GLU A 150 17.30 -34.49 -19.78
C GLU A 150 17.04 -35.82 -20.50
N GLU A 151 15.84 -36.39 -20.41
CA GLU A 151 15.47 -37.62 -21.11
C GLU A 151 15.39 -37.42 -22.64
N LYS A 152 14.85 -36.28 -23.10
CA LYS A 152 14.79 -35.96 -24.54
C LYS A 152 16.14 -35.57 -25.13
N SER A 153 17.04 -34.97 -24.34
CA SER A 153 18.40 -34.63 -24.82
C SER A 153 19.27 -35.88 -25.08
N GLN A 154 18.97 -37.02 -24.46
CA GLN A 154 19.74 -38.26 -24.65
C GLN A 154 19.22 -39.14 -25.80
N SER A 155 17.98 -38.94 -26.25
CA SER A 155 17.39 -39.73 -27.34
C SER A 155 17.80 -39.23 -28.75
N ASP A 156 18.52 -38.12 -28.86
CA ASP A 156 18.88 -37.45 -30.13
C ASP A 156 20.37 -37.56 -30.49
N HIS A 157 21.09 -38.55 -29.92
CA HIS A 157 22.45 -38.98 -30.30
C HIS A 157 22.46 -40.49 -30.56
#